data_AF-A0A7G9SS98-F1
#
_entry.id   AF-A0A7G9SS98-F1
#
_cell.length_a   1.000
_cell.length_b   1.000
_cell.length_c   1.000
_cell.angle_alpha   90.00
_cell.angle_beta   90.00
_cell.angle_gamma   90.00
#
_symmetry.space_group_name_H-M   'P 1'
#
loop_
_entity.id
_entity.type
_entity.pdbx_description
1 polymer ?
#
loop_
_entity_poly.entity_id
_entity_poly.type
_entity_poly.pdbx_seq_one_letter_code
_entity_poly.pdbx_strand_id
1 'polypeptide(L)'
;MPEPTPTLLRTQGGTQVQVSDSSPQVTITSPAGVGIVIEDANIRISSPGCMIQISGGNITLTGAQVTVDAMILNARMIRCDTIVANTVVGSSYTPGAGNVW
;
A
#
# COMPACT_ATOMS: atom_id res chain seq x y z
N MET A 1 -28.89 -8.54 -25.47
CA MET A 1 -28.69 -8.34 -24.03
C MET A 1 -28.16 -6.92 -23.88
N PRO A 2 -28.75 -6.01 -23.09
CA PRO A 2 -28.11 -4.72 -22.83
C PRO A 2 -26.75 -4.99 -22.15
N GLU A 3 -25.71 -4.29 -22.59
CA GLU A 3 -24.39 -4.33 -21.93
C GLU A 3 -24.56 -3.98 -20.45
N PRO A 4 -23.89 -4.70 -19.53
CA PRO A 4 -23.99 -4.40 -18.10
C PRO A 4 -23.53 -2.96 -17.88
N THR A 5 -24.46 -2.11 -17.45
CA THR A 5 -24.21 -0.68 -17.26
C THR A 5 -23.58 -0.49 -15.89
N PRO A 6 -22.40 0.15 -15.79
CA PRO A 6 -21.76 0.37 -14.49
C PRO A 6 -22.63 1.25 -13.61
N THR A 7 -22.68 0.93 -12.31
CA THR A 7 -23.36 1.75 -11.31
C THR A 7 -22.44 2.90 -10.90
N LEU A 8 -22.85 4.14 -11.11
CA LEU A 8 -22.06 5.35 -10.84
C LEU A 8 -22.76 6.26 -9.83
N LEU A 9 -22.05 6.59 -8.75
CA LEU A 9 -22.41 7.66 -7.82
C LEU A 9 -21.41 8.80 -7.96
N ARG A 10 -21.89 10.02 -8.25
CA ARG A 10 -21.06 11.21 -8.46
C ARG A 10 -21.60 12.38 -7.64
N THR A 11 -20.70 13.10 -6.97
CA THR A 11 -21.00 14.37 -6.29
C THR A 11 -20.77 15.56 -7.23
N GLN A 12 -21.38 16.73 -6.93
CA GLN A 12 -21.10 17.96 -7.67
C GLN A 12 -19.63 18.37 -7.63
N GLY A 13 -18.95 18.04 -6.52
CA GLY A 13 -17.51 18.27 -6.36
C GLY A 13 -16.63 17.33 -7.20
N GLY A 14 -17.19 16.39 -7.96
CA GLY A 14 -16.43 15.52 -8.89
C GLY A 14 -15.89 14.22 -8.29
N THR A 15 -16.07 13.98 -6.99
CA THR A 15 -15.82 12.67 -6.36
C THR A 15 -16.79 11.64 -6.88
N GLN A 16 -16.27 10.45 -7.22
CA GLN A 16 -17.00 9.38 -7.89
C GLN A 16 -16.75 8.02 -7.25
N VAL A 17 -17.79 7.19 -7.23
CA VAL A 17 -17.73 5.76 -6.92
C VAL A 17 -18.37 5.02 -8.09
N GLN A 18 -17.66 4.06 -8.67
CA GLN A 18 -18.11 3.27 -9.81
C GLN A 18 -17.97 1.78 -9.50
N VAL A 19 -19.03 1.03 -9.80
CA VAL A 19 -19.05 -0.44 -9.74
C VAL A 19 -19.30 -0.95 -11.16
N SER A 20 -18.41 -1.81 -11.65
CA SER A 20 -18.48 -2.37 -13.00
C SER A 20 -18.62 -3.89 -12.93
N ASP A 21 -19.59 -4.45 -13.68
CA ASP A 21 -19.83 -5.90 -13.73
C ASP A 21 -19.14 -6.59 -14.92
N SER A 22 -18.82 -5.86 -16.00
CA SER A 22 -18.10 -6.40 -17.18
C SER A 22 -16.63 -6.72 -16.89
N SER A 23 -16.04 -5.97 -15.95
CA SER A 23 -14.77 -6.26 -15.31
C SER A 23 -15.01 -5.98 -13.82
N PRO A 24 -15.21 -7.02 -12.98
CA PRO A 24 -15.54 -6.88 -11.57
C PRO A 24 -14.54 -5.97 -10.86
N GLN A 25 -14.94 -4.71 -10.68
CA GLN A 25 -14.09 -3.69 -10.11
C GLN A 25 -14.94 -2.64 -9.39
N VAL A 26 -14.44 -2.20 -8.24
CA VAL A 26 -14.95 -1.03 -7.52
C VAL A 26 -13.89 0.05 -7.54
N THR A 27 -14.24 1.21 -8.07
CA THR A 27 -13.33 2.35 -8.21
C THR A 27 -13.89 3.57 -7.50
N ILE A 28 -13.08 4.19 -6.65
CA ILE A 28 -13.36 5.46 -5.98
C ILE A 28 -12.32 6.46 -6.47
N THR A 29 -12.75 7.63 -6.95
CA THR A 29 -11.85 8.69 -7.40
C THR A 29 -12.27 10.05 -6.86
N SER A 30 -11.28 10.88 -6.57
CA SER A 30 -11.47 12.29 -6.21
C SER A 30 -10.80 13.19 -7.25
N PRO A 31 -11.25 14.44 -7.43
CA PRO A 31 -10.60 15.40 -8.32
C PRO A 31 -9.14 15.71 -7.93
N ALA A 32 -8.77 15.50 -6.67
CA ALA A 32 -7.42 15.68 -6.16
C ALA A 32 -6.44 14.58 -6.60
N GLY A 33 -6.90 13.59 -7.39
CA GLY A 33 -6.08 12.47 -7.86
C GLY A 33 -5.90 11.36 -6.83
N VAL A 34 -6.61 11.41 -5.70
CA VAL A 34 -6.71 10.27 -4.77
C VAL A 34 -7.71 9.26 -5.32
N GLY A 35 -7.36 7.99 -5.28
CA GLY A 35 -8.21 6.91 -5.73
C GLY A 35 -8.02 5.60 -4.98
N ILE A 36 -9.07 4.79 -5.00
CA ILE A 36 -9.10 3.43 -4.50
C ILE A 36 -9.62 2.54 -5.62
N VAL A 37 -8.95 1.44 -5.89
CA VAL A 37 -9.34 0.45 -6.89
C VAL A 37 -9.33 -0.91 -6.22
N ILE A 38 -10.44 -1.62 -6.31
CA ILE A 38 -10.61 -2.98 -5.82
C ILE A 38 -10.97 -3.85 -7.02
N GLU A 39 -10.15 -4.85 -7.29
CA GLU A 39 -10.33 -5.91 -8.28
C GLU A 39 -10.22 -7.26 -7.55
N ASP A 40 -10.53 -8.37 -8.22
CA ASP A 40 -10.58 -9.73 -7.64
C ASP A 40 -9.53 -10.01 -6.55
N ALA A 41 -8.24 -9.88 -6.87
CA ALA A 41 -7.14 -10.16 -5.97
C ALA A 41 -6.21 -8.95 -5.75
N ASN A 42 -6.62 -7.76 -6.22
CA ASN A 42 -5.82 -6.55 -6.15
C ASN A 42 -6.59 -5.44 -5.46
N ILE A 43 -5.98 -4.84 -4.46
CA ILE A 43 -6.49 -3.64 -3.81
C ILE A 43 -5.42 -2.58 -3.92
N ARG A 44 -5.76 -1.41 -4.47
CA ARG A 44 -4.85 -0.29 -4.60
C ARG A 44 -5.48 0.97 -4.02
N ILE A 45 -4.74 1.63 -3.14
CA ILE A 45 -5.03 2.97 -2.66
C ILE A 45 -3.87 3.85 -3.15
N SER A 46 -4.18 4.94 -3.84
CA SER A 46 -3.15 5.83 -4.38
C SER A 46 -3.52 7.29 -4.22
N SER A 47 -2.51 8.11 -3.99
CA SER A 47 -2.54 9.56 -4.08
C SER A 47 -1.33 10.01 -4.89
N PRO A 48 -1.26 11.27 -5.33
CA PRO A 48 -0.05 11.79 -5.96
C PRO A 48 1.17 11.55 -5.04
N GLY A 49 2.16 10.78 -5.52
CA GLY A 49 3.41 10.50 -4.81
C GLY A 49 3.41 9.32 -3.81
N CYS A 50 2.26 8.71 -3.51
CA CYS A 50 2.18 7.60 -2.55
C CYS A 50 1.22 6.49 -3.02
N MET A 51 1.48 5.25 -2.60
CA MET A 51 0.65 4.11 -2.95
C MET A 51 0.70 3.01 -1.89
N ILE A 52 -0.45 2.39 -1.67
CA ILE A 52 -0.61 1.16 -0.90
C ILE A 52 -1.24 0.14 -1.85
N GLN A 53 -0.63 -1.03 -2.03
CA GLN A 53 -1.15 -2.07 -2.89
C GLN A 53 -1.07 -3.44 -2.25
N ILE A 54 -2.15 -4.19 -2.37
CA ILE A 54 -2.22 -5.62 -2.12
C ILE A 54 -2.31 -6.29 -3.48
N SER A 55 -1.39 -7.21 -3.79
CA SER A 55 -1.37 -7.94 -5.06
C SER A 55 -0.66 -9.29 -4.88
N GLY A 56 -1.36 -10.38 -5.19
CA GLY A 56 -0.77 -11.73 -5.17
C GLY A 56 -0.14 -12.11 -3.82
N GLY A 57 -0.77 -11.69 -2.71
CA GLY A 57 -0.27 -11.92 -1.35
C GLY A 57 0.84 -10.98 -0.87
N ASN A 58 1.28 -10.03 -1.71
CA ASN A 58 2.24 -9.00 -1.33
C ASN A 58 1.53 -7.71 -0.94
N ILE A 59 2.03 -7.04 0.10
CA ILE A 59 1.63 -5.68 0.45
C ILE A 59 2.82 -4.76 0.13
N THR A 60 2.60 -3.81 -0.78
CA THR A 60 3.59 -2.83 -1.20
C THR A 60 3.16 -1.44 -0.74
N LEU A 61 4.05 -0.77 -0.01
CA LEU A 61 3.90 0.61 0.46
C LEU A 61 4.98 1.45 -0.22
N THR A 62 4.58 2.51 -0.92
CA THR A 62 5.52 3.46 -1.53
C THR A 62 5.17 4.90 -1.16
N GLY A 63 6.21 5.69 -0.99
CA GLY A 63 6.14 7.10 -0.63
C GLY A 63 7.53 7.62 -0.27
N ALA A 64 7.67 8.93 -0.11
CA ALA A 64 8.93 9.53 0.32
C ALA A 64 9.31 9.12 1.76
N GLN A 65 8.31 8.87 2.60
CA GLN A 65 8.47 8.39 3.97
C GLN A 65 7.31 7.45 4.31
N VAL A 66 7.61 6.35 4.99
CA VAL A 66 6.62 5.47 5.61
C VAL A 66 6.89 5.44 7.10
N THR A 67 5.94 5.92 7.90
CA THR A 67 6.02 5.92 9.36
C THR A 67 5.20 4.77 9.92
N VAL A 68 5.84 3.89 10.70
CA VAL A 68 5.19 2.80 11.43
C VAL A 68 5.36 3.07 12.90
N ASP A 69 4.33 3.61 13.54
CA ASP A 69 4.28 3.85 14.98
C ASP A 69 3.58 2.67 15.66
N ALA A 70 4.36 1.76 16.22
CA ALA A 70 3.87 0.57 16.88
C ALA A 70 4.82 0.15 18.02
N MET A 71 4.24 -0.33 19.13
CA MET A 71 5.04 -0.88 20.25
C MET A 71 5.84 -2.13 19.84
N ILE A 72 5.29 -2.98 18.96
CA ILE A 72 5.93 -4.21 18.50
C ILE A 72 5.68 -4.36 17.00
N LEU A 73 6.76 -4.59 16.23
CA LEU A 73 6.71 -5.00 14.83
C LEU A 73 7.21 -6.44 14.71
N ASN A 74 6.30 -7.36 14.35
CA ASN A 74 6.66 -8.76 14.13
C ASN A 74 7.02 -8.98 12.65
N ALA A 75 8.29 -9.21 12.35
CA ALA A 75 8.75 -9.57 11.02
C ALA A 75 9.72 -10.75 11.11
N ARG A 76 9.57 -11.73 10.21
CA ARG A 76 10.51 -12.86 10.12
C ARG A 76 11.86 -12.41 9.54
N MET A 77 11.85 -11.37 8.71
CA MET A 77 13.03 -10.78 8.09
C MET A 77 12.72 -9.32 7.73
N ILE A 78 13.66 -8.42 7.98
CA ILE A 78 13.60 -7.03 7.53
C ILE A 78 14.81 -6.80 6.64
N ARG A 79 14.57 -6.36 5.40
CA ARG A 79 15.63 -5.91 4.49
C ARG A 79 15.59 -4.39 4.42
N CYS A 80 16.70 -3.76 4.74
CA CYS A 80 16.88 -2.31 4.68
C CYS A 80 18.35 -1.99 4.38
N ASP A 81 18.61 -0.81 3.81
CA ASP A 81 19.97 -0.35 3.53
C ASP A 81 20.67 0.12 4.80
N THR A 82 19.94 0.74 5.73
CA THR A 82 20.46 1.20 7.01
C THR A 82 19.37 1.10 8.07
N ILE A 83 19.74 0.59 9.24
CA ILE A 83 18.92 0.60 10.44
C ILE A 83 19.50 1.63 11.42
N VAL A 84 18.66 2.54 11.89
CA VAL A 84 19.00 3.49 12.96
C VAL A 84 18.11 3.16 14.15
N ALA A 85 18.72 2.77 15.27
CA ALA A 85 18.00 2.34 16.47
C ALA A 85 18.78 2.73 17.73
N ASN A 86 18.07 3.02 18.83
CA ASN A 86 18.68 3.27 20.13
C ASN A 86 19.39 2.02 20.68
N THR A 87 18.86 0.83 20.39
CA THR A 87 19.43 -0.45 20.81
C THR A 87 19.05 -1.52 19.81
N VAL A 88 20.00 -2.39 19.49
CA VAL A 88 19.80 -3.59 18.67
C VAL A 88 20.16 -4.80 19.53
N VAL A 89 19.19 -5.68 19.75
CA VAL A 89 19.39 -6.92 20.52
C VAL A 89 19.06 -8.10 19.61
N GLY A 90 20.01 -9.01 19.44
CA GLY A 90 19.85 -10.21 18.62
C GLY A 90 20.68 -11.37 19.18
N SER A 91 20.20 -12.59 18.96
CA SER A 91 20.92 -13.81 19.38
C SER A 91 22.16 -14.10 18.54
N SER A 92 22.24 -13.52 17.34
CA SER A 92 23.38 -13.63 16.43
C SER A 92 23.43 -12.43 15.50
N TYR A 93 24.63 -11.95 15.20
CA TYR A 93 24.90 -10.96 14.17
C TYR A 93 26.23 -11.31 13.51
N THR A 94 26.31 -11.14 12.19
CA THR A 94 27.59 -11.26 11.45
C THR A 94 28.08 -9.85 11.17
N PRO A 95 29.01 -9.30 11.96
CA PRO A 95 29.46 -7.94 11.79
C PRO A 95 30.27 -7.78 10.49
N GLY A 96 30.20 -6.59 9.89
CA GLY A 96 31.21 -6.16 8.93
C GLY A 96 32.58 -6.00 9.61
N ALA A 97 33.65 -6.12 8.83
CA ALA A 97 35.02 -5.86 9.30
C ALA A 97 35.11 -4.42 9.85
N GLY A 98 35.07 -4.27 11.17
CA GLY A 98 34.94 -2.98 11.85
C GLY A 98 34.06 -3.02 13.11
N ASN A 99 33.20 -4.05 13.26
CA ASN A 99 32.34 -4.25 14.43
C ASN A 99 32.84 -5.37 15.38
N VAL A 100 34.11 -5.75 15.28
CA VAL A 100 34.75 -6.73 16.17
C VAL A 100 35.85 -5.98 16.93
N TRP A 101 35.64 -5.72 18.21
CA TRP A 101 36.63 -5.18 19.14
C TRP A 101 36.70 -6.05 20.38
#